data_AF-A0A9Q0F4B4-F1
#
_entry.id   AF-A0A9Q0F4B4-F1
#
_cell.length_a   1.000
_cell.length_b   1.000
_cell.length_c   1.000
_cell.angle_alpha   90.00
_cell.angle_beta   90.00
_cell.angle_gamma   90.00
#
_symmetry.space_group_name_H-M   'P 1'
#
loop_
_entity.id
_entity.type
_entity.pdbx_description
1 polymer ?
#
loop_
_entity_poly.entity_id
_entity_poly.type
_entity_poly.pdbx_seq_one_letter_code
_entity_poly.pdbx_strand_id
1 'polypeptide(L)'
;MNSAAAASAAEEATRRRSTVSQTEQWAVQDLVFRIYSMWSRADPNVRTALLELNREEHIQYLTNGLRHLGPAFVSLDANRPWLCYWMLHSLALLGESLDDELENNAIDFLNRCQDPNGGYGGGPGQ
;
A
#
# COMPACT_ATOMS: atom_id res chain seq x y z
N MET A 1 14.38 40.90 24.80
CA MET A 1 14.43 40.18 23.51
C MET A 1 13.37 39.09 23.55
N ASN A 2 12.40 39.13 22.63
CA ASN A 2 11.20 38.28 22.68
C ASN A 2 11.52 36.82 22.34
N SER A 3 11.01 35.89 23.16
CA SER A 3 11.17 34.44 23.04
C SER A 3 10.83 33.87 21.65
N ALA A 4 9.89 34.49 20.93
CA ALA A 4 9.47 34.07 19.60
C ALA A 4 10.57 34.28 18.52
N ALA A 5 11.38 35.33 18.63
CA ALA A 5 12.46 35.59 17.68
C ALA A 5 13.63 34.60 17.83
N ALA A 6 13.88 34.14 19.07
CA ALA A 6 14.88 33.11 19.34
C ALA A 6 14.46 31.72 18.84
N ALA A 7 13.16 31.39 18.95
CA ALA A 7 12.61 30.14 18.40
C ALA A 7 12.70 30.11 16.86
N SER A 8 12.33 31.21 16.20
CA SER A 8 12.42 31.33 14.73
C SER A 8 13.86 31.22 14.21
N ALA A 9 14.84 31.86 14.89
CA ALA A 9 16.24 31.77 14.50
C ALA A 9 16.84 30.36 14.70
N ALA A 10 16.41 29.65 15.75
CA ALA A 10 16.84 28.28 16.02
C ALA A 10 16.25 27.29 15.00
N GLU A 11 15.00 27.49 14.61
CA GLU A 11 14.32 26.69 13.58
C GLU A 11 14.98 26.89 12.20
N GLU A 12 15.35 28.13 11.87
CA GLU A 12 16.04 28.44 10.62
C GLU A 12 17.50 27.92 10.60
N ALA A 13 18.20 27.96 11.74
CA ALA A 13 19.54 27.36 11.88
C ALA A 13 19.49 25.82 11.78
N THR A 14 18.43 25.20 12.31
CA THR A 14 18.18 23.76 12.23
C THR A 14 17.90 23.34 10.79
N ARG A 15 17.09 24.13 10.07
CA ARG A 15 16.81 23.90 8.65
C ARG A 15 18.06 24.02 7.78
N ARG A 16 18.94 24.99 8.05
CA ARG A 16 20.22 25.18 7.33
C ARG A 16 21.24 24.05 7.55
N ARG A 17 21.12 23.26 8.62
CA ARG A 17 22.01 22.13 8.92
C ARG A 17 21.39 20.76 8.65
N SER A 18 20.13 20.73 8.20
CA SER A 18 19.43 19.49 7.98
C SER A 18 19.97 18.74 6.76
N THR A 19 20.06 17.42 6.86
CA THR A 19 20.34 16.54 5.72
C THR A 19 19.08 16.31 4.90
N VAL A 20 19.25 15.74 3.69
CA VAL A 20 18.11 15.30 2.87
C VAL A 20 17.24 14.30 3.65
N SER A 21 17.85 13.31 4.31
CA SER A 21 17.11 12.33 5.12
C SER A 21 16.31 12.97 6.25
N GLN A 22 16.85 13.99 6.93
CA GLN A 22 16.11 14.71 7.97
C GLN A 22 14.93 15.50 7.38
N THR A 23 15.14 16.13 6.23
CA THR A 23 14.10 16.88 5.53
C THR A 23 12.94 15.98 5.12
N GLU A 24 13.23 14.83 4.50
CA GLU A 24 12.20 13.85 4.12
C GLU A 24 11.48 13.26 5.35
N GLN A 25 12.23 12.96 6.42
CA GLN A 25 11.65 12.47 7.67
C GLN A 25 10.67 13.47 8.28
N TRP A 26 11.02 14.76 8.33
CA TRP A 26 10.13 15.80 8.84
C TRP A 26 8.89 15.96 7.96
N ALA A 27 9.04 15.90 6.63
CA ALA A 27 7.91 15.98 5.72
C ALA A 27 6.89 14.85 5.96
N VAL A 28 7.36 13.61 6.17
CA VAL A 28 6.50 12.47 6.50
C VAL A 28 5.88 12.65 7.89
N GLN A 29 6.66 13.10 8.89
CA GLN A 29 6.14 13.36 10.24
C GLN A 29 5.02 14.39 10.23
N ASP A 30 5.18 15.49 9.50
CA ASP A 30 4.16 16.52 9.36
C ASP A 30 2.87 15.98 8.72
N LEU A 31 3.01 15.15 7.68
CA LEU A 31 1.86 14.52 7.03
C LEU A 31 1.10 13.58 7.98
N VAL A 32 1.83 12.69 8.65
CA VAL A 32 1.25 11.72 9.58
C VAL A 32 0.64 12.44 10.79
N PHE A 33 1.31 13.45 11.34
CA PHE A 33 0.82 14.21 12.49
C PHE A 33 -0.50 14.94 12.18
N ARG A 34 -0.71 15.38 10.94
CA ARG A 34 -2.02 15.93 10.50
C ARG A 34 -3.13 14.89 10.58
N ILE A 35 -2.87 13.64 10.18
CA ILE A 35 -3.84 12.53 10.26
C ILE A 35 -4.19 12.23 11.73
N TYR A 36 -3.18 12.09 12.58
CA TYR A 36 -3.39 11.88 14.03
C TYR A 36 -4.12 13.06 14.68
N SER A 37 -3.79 14.30 14.30
CA SER A 37 -4.45 15.49 14.81
C SER A 37 -5.93 15.52 14.43
N MET A 38 -6.27 15.18 13.19
CA MET A 38 -7.65 15.05 12.72
C MET A 38 -8.40 14.00 13.54
N TRP A 39 -7.83 12.81 13.69
CA TRP A 39 -8.42 11.73 14.49
C TRP A 39 -8.59 12.15 15.96
N SER A 40 -7.57 12.72 16.60
CA SER A 40 -7.60 13.09 18.02
C SER A 40 -8.68 14.13 18.37
N ARG A 41 -9.03 14.99 17.41
CA ARG A 41 -10.02 16.06 17.57
C ARG A 41 -11.44 15.64 17.16
N ALA A 42 -11.60 14.48 16.53
CA ALA A 42 -12.89 14.00 16.07
C ALA A 42 -13.75 13.47 17.23
N ASP A 43 -15.07 13.54 17.06
CA ASP A 43 -16.02 12.96 18.01
C ASP A 43 -15.78 11.46 18.21
N PRO A 44 -16.10 10.88 19.39
CA PRO A 44 -15.84 9.47 19.68
C PRO A 44 -16.34 8.48 18.61
N ASN A 45 -17.56 8.68 18.10
CA ASN A 45 -18.12 7.82 17.05
C ASN A 45 -17.33 7.93 15.73
N VAL A 46 -16.90 9.14 15.37
CA VAL A 46 -16.08 9.38 14.18
C VAL A 46 -14.70 8.76 14.34
N ARG A 47 -14.10 8.83 15.54
CA ARG A 47 -12.81 8.19 15.83
C ARG A 47 -12.85 6.68 15.65
N THR A 48 -13.93 6.03 16.09
CA THR A 48 -14.12 4.60 15.88
C THR A 48 -14.24 4.29 14.39
N ALA A 49 -15.10 5.00 13.66
CA ALA A 49 -15.28 4.79 12.22
C ALA A 49 -13.97 5.01 11.42
N LEU A 50 -13.14 5.99 11.79
CA LEU A 50 -11.85 6.23 11.14
C LEU A 50 -10.81 5.11 11.36
N LEU A 51 -11.02 4.23 12.34
CA LEU A 51 -10.16 3.07 12.60
C LEU A 51 -10.77 1.76 12.08
N GLU A 52 -12.00 1.80 11.58
CA GLU A 52 -12.63 0.63 10.98
C GLU A 52 -11.93 0.27 9.67
N LEU A 53 -11.71 -1.04 9.47
CA LEU A 53 -11.16 -1.56 8.23
C LEU A 53 -12.26 -1.58 7.17
N ASN A 54 -12.09 -0.84 6.08
CA ASN A 54 -13.00 -0.84 4.92
C ASN A 54 -12.87 -2.14 4.11
N ARG A 55 -13.37 -3.24 4.67
CA ARG A 55 -13.23 -4.60 4.11
C ARG A 55 -13.79 -4.69 2.69
N GLU A 56 -14.98 -4.14 2.45
CA GLU A 56 -15.67 -4.23 1.16
C GLU A 56 -14.87 -3.54 0.04
N GLU A 57 -14.34 -2.34 0.31
CA GLU A 57 -13.52 -1.61 -0.66
C GLU A 57 -12.21 -2.36 -0.97
N HIS A 58 -11.58 -2.96 0.05
CA HIS A 58 -10.39 -3.77 -0.15
C HIS A 58 -10.69 -5.04 -0.96
N ILE A 59 -11.76 -5.77 -0.64
CA ILE A 59 -12.18 -6.95 -1.40
C ILE A 59 -12.45 -6.58 -2.86
N GLN A 60 -13.19 -5.49 -3.10
CA GLN A 60 -13.47 -5.02 -4.45
C GLN A 60 -12.19 -4.66 -5.22
N TYR A 61 -11.25 -3.96 -4.58
CA TYR A 61 -9.96 -3.61 -5.18
C TYR A 61 -9.18 -4.86 -5.59
N LEU A 62 -9.08 -5.85 -4.69
CA LEU A 62 -8.30 -7.07 -4.89
C LEU A 62 -8.92 -7.98 -5.96
N THR A 63 -10.24 -8.17 -5.92
CA THR A 63 -10.97 -8.98 -6.92
C THR A 63 -10.91 -8.35 -8.31
N ASN A 64 -11.01 -7.02 -8.42
CA ASN A 64 -10.83 -6.32 -9.69
C ASN A 64 -9.39 -6.45 -10.20
N GLY A 65 -8.39 -6.31 -9.33
CA GLY A 65 -6.97 -6.45 -9.67
C GLY A 65 -6.61 -7.86 -10.15
N LEU A 66 -7.22 -8.92 -9.59
CA LEU A 66 -7.04 -10.29 -10.05
C LEU A 66 -7.59 -10.53 -11.46
N ARG A 67 -8.63 -9.80 -11.86
CA ARG A 67 -9.21 -9.89 -13.20
C ARG A 67 -8.42 -9.08 -14.22
N HIS A 68 -8.07 -7.84 -13.89
CA HIS A 68 -7.38 -6.95 -14.81
C HIS A 68 -6.57 -5.88 -14.08
N LEU A 69 -5.33 -5.68 -14.54
CA LEU A 69 -4.47 -4.58 -14.11
C LEU A 69 -4.28 -3.58 -15.26
N GLY A 70 -4.36 -2.30 -14.91
CA GLY A 70 -4.11 -1.22 -15.87
C GLY A 70 -2.64 -1.13 -16.31
N PRO A 71 -2.33 -0.35 -17.35
CA PRO A 71 -0.99 -0.26 -17.95
C PRO A 71 0.10 0.26 -17.00
N ALA A 72 -0.27 0.93 -15.91
CA ALA A 72 0.66 1.38 -14.88
C ALA A 72 1.42 0.23 -14.18
N PHE A 73 0.92 -1.00 -14.26
CA PHE A 73 1.53 -2.18 -13.64
C PHE A 73 2.61 -2.86 -14.51
N VAL A 74 2.96 -2.28 -15.67
CA VAL A 74 3.96 -2.88 -16.58
C VAL A 74 5.34 -3.10 -15.94
N SER A 75 5.73 -2.25 -14.99
CA SER A 75 6.99 -2.44 -14.23
C SER A 75 6.98 -3.71 -13.36
N LEU A 76 5.82 -4.31 -13.15
CA LEU A 76 5.62 -5.55 -12.40
C LEU A 76 5.28 -6.75 -13.31
N ASP A 77 5.49 -6.65 -14.62
CA ASP A 77 5.17 -7.75 -15.55
C ASP A 77 6.00 -9.03 -15.28
N ALA A 78 7.21 -8.89 -14.77
CA ALA A 78 8.04 -10.01 -14.29
C ALA A 78 7.73 -10.45 -12.84
N ASN A 79 6.67 -9.90 -12.23
CA ASN A 79 6.25 -10.18 -10.86
C ASN A 79 4.77 -10.57 -10.79
N ARG A 80 4.20 -11.11 -11.87
CA ARG A 80 2.77 -11.43 -11.91
C ARG A 80 2.36 -12.54 -10.95
N PRO A 81 3.15 -13.60 -10.72
CA PRO A 81 2.88 -14.53 -9.62
C PRO A 81 2.90 -13.88 -8.23
N TRP A 82 3.74 -12.87 -8.01
CA TRP A 82 3.72 -12.09 -6.77
C TRP A 82 2.42 -11.29 -6.63
N LEU A 83 1.94 -10.69 -7.72
CA LEU A 83 0.65 -10.01 -7.74
C LEU A 83 -0.51 -10.97 -7.40
N CYS A 84 -0.51 -12.19 -7.97
CA CYS A 84 -1.46 -13.23 -7.57
C CYS A 84 -1.36 -13.52 -6.06
N TYR A 85 -0.16 -13.78 -5.55
CA TYR A 85 0.06 -14.07 -4.14
C TYR A 85 -0.45 -12.93 -3.24
N TRP A 86 -0.04 -11.68 -3.49
CA TRP A 86 -0.45 -10.55 -2.65
C TRP A 86 -1.97 -10.37 -2.63
N MET A 87 -2.64 -10.54 -3.77
CA MET A 87 -4.09 -10.36 -3.83
C MET A 87 -4.85 -11.52 -3.19
N LEU A 88 -4.52 -12.77 -3.56
CA LEU A 88 -5.16 -13.96 -3.01
C LEU A 88 -4.92 -14.08 -1.49
N HIS A 89 -3.71 -13.79 -1.03
CA HIS A 89 -3.40 -13.81 0.40
C HIS A 89 -4.14 -12.70 1.17
N SER A 90 -4.25 -11.49 0.60
CA SER A 90 -5.01 -10.41 1.22
C SER A 90 -6.50 -10.74 1.34
N LEU A 91 -7.09 -11.37 0.32
CA LEU A 91 -8.47 -11.88 0.39
C LEU A 91 -8.63 -12.92 1.51
N ALA A 92 -7.67 -13.85 1.66
CA ALA A 92 -7.68 -14.83 2.74
C ALA A 92 -7.60 -14.17 4.13
N LEU A 93 -6.77 -13.13 4.31
CA LEU A 93 -6.73 -12.34 5.57
C LEU A 93 -8.04 -11.60 5.84
N LEU A 94 -8.76 -11.21 4.78
CA LEU A 94 -10.10 -10.64 4.84
C LEU A 94 -11.20 -11.71 4.92
N GLY A 95 -10.86 -13.00 5.10
CA GLY A 95 -11.82 -14.10 5.21
C GLY A 95 -12.73 -14.24 3.99
N GLU A 96 -12.33 -13.72 2.84
CA GLU A 96 -13.11 -13.74 1.61
C GLU A 96 -12.76 -14.98 0.78
N SER A 97 -13.79 -15.69 0.31
CA SER A 97 -13.63 -16.79 -0.63
C SER A 97 -13.56 -16.29 -2.07
N LEU A 98 -12.84 -17.00 -2.92
CA LEU A 98 -12.84 -16.76 -4.36
C LEU A 98 -14.06 -17.42 -4.98
N ASP A 99 -14.57 -16.82 -6.06
CA ASP A 99 -15.48 -17.53 -6.95
C ASP A 99 -14.69 -18.58 -7.77
N ASP A 100 -15.36 -19.66 -8.16
CA ASP A 100 -14.73 -20.79 -8.89
C ASP A 100 -14.04 -20.32 -10.18
N GLU A 101 -14.58 -19.29 -10.84
CA GLU A 101 -14.01 -18.76 -12.08
C GLU A 101 -12.66 -18.11 -11.83
N LEU A 102 -12.56 -17.25 -10.81
CA LEU A 102 -11.34 -16.53 -10.46
C LEU A 102 -10.26 -17.48 -9.91
N GLU A 103 -10.66 -18.49 -9.14
CA GLU A 103 -9.77 -19.55 -8.68
C GLU A 103 -9.16 -20.32 -9.86
N ASN A 104 -10.01 -20.81 -10.78
CA ASN A 104 -9.56 -21.54 -11.96
C ASN A 104 -8.67 -20.69 -12.87
N ASN A 105 -9.01 -19.41 -13.05
CA ASN A 105 -8.19 -18.48 -13.83
C ASN A 105 -6.81 -18.24 -13.19
N ALA A 106 -6.73 -18.14 -11.87
CA ALA A 106 -5.45 -18.00 -11.17
C ALA A 106 -4.60 -19.27 -11.31
N ILE A 107 -5.19 -20.45 -11.18
CA ILE A 107 -4.52 -21.74 -11.37
C ILE A 107 -3.99 -21.86 -12.80
N ASP A 108 -4.82 -21.61 -13.82
CA ASP A 108 -4.41 -21.63 -15.23
C ASP A 108 -3.27 -20.65 -15.51
N PHE A 109 -3.39 -19.42 -15.00
CA PHE A 109 -2.35 -18.41 -15.16
C PHE A 109 -1.01 -18.85 -14.56
N LEU A 110 -1.02 -19.36 -13.32
CA LEU A 110 0.19 -19.82 -12.65
C LEU A 110 0.79 -21.04 -13.37
N ASN A 111 -0.03 -21.97 -13.85
CA ASN A 111 0.44 -23.11 -14.66
C ASN A 111 1.16 -22.65 -15.93
N ARG A 112 0.70 -21.57 -16.57
CA ARG A 112 1.39 -20.97 -17.73
C ARG A 112 2.70 -20.27 -17.38
N CYS A 113 2.94 -19.95 -16.10
CA CYS A 113 4.21 -19.40 -15.63
C CYS A 113 5.22 -20.48 -15.24
N GLN A 114 4.86 -21.77 -15.26
CA GLN A 114 5.75 -22.85 -14.88
C GLN A 114 6.75 -23.15 -16.00
N ASP A 115 8.05 -23.25 -15.67
CA ASP A 115 9.07 -23.66 -16.63
C ASP A 115 9.04 -25.20 -16.84
N PRO A 116 9.19 -25.71 -18.08
CA PRO A 116 9.24 -27.15 -18.36
C PRO A 116 10.35 -27.91 -17.62
N ASN A 117 11.44 -27.24 -17.23
CA ASN A 117 12.56 -27.81 -16.48
C ASN A 117 12.45 -27.57 -14.97
N GLY A 118 11.38 -26.92 -14.50
CA GLY A 118 11.08 -26.69 -13.09
C GLY A 118 11.19 -25.23 -12.64
N GLY A 119 10.38 -24.87 -11.65
CA GLY A 119 10.24 -23.50 -11.16
C GLY A 119 9.10 -22.74 -11.84
N TYR A 120 8.89 -21.49 -11.40
CA TYR A 120 7.91 -20.56 -11.96
C TYR A 120 8.61 -19.24 -12.29
N GLY A 121 8.41 -18.75 -13.52
CA GLY A 121 8.91 -17.46 -13.99
C GLY A 121 8.01 -16.29 -13.60
N GLY A 122 8.40 -15.08 -13.97
CA GLY A 122 7.69 -13.84 -13.66
C GLY A 122 6.36 -13.64 -14.39
N GLY A 123 6.12 -14.44 -15.43
CA GLY A 123 4.94 -14.47 -16.27
C GLY A 123 5.09 -15.55 -17.35
N PRO A 124 4.07 -15.80 -18.19
CA PRO A 124 4.15 -16.82 -19.23
C PRO A 124 5.29 -16.56 -20.22
N GLY A 125 6.17 -17.55 -20.37
CA GLY A 125 7.32 -17.48 -21.29
C GLY A 125 8.54 -16.73 -20.75
N GLN A 126 8.60 -16.43 -19.44
CA GLN A 126 9.76 -15.84 -18.76
C GLN A 126 10.53 -16.87 -17.93
#